data_AF-A0A023B7B5-F1
#
_entry.id   AF-A0A023B7B5-F1
#
_cell.length_a   1.000
_cell.length_b   1.000
_cell.length_c   1.000
_cell.angle_alpha   90.00
_cell.angle_beta   90.00
_cell.angle_gamma   90.00
#
_symmetry.space_group_name_H-M   'P 1'
#
loop_
_entity.id
_entity.type
_entity.pdbx_description
1 polymer ?
#
loop_
_entity_poly.entity_id
_entity_poly.type
_entity_poly.pdbx_seq_one_letter_code
_entity_poly.pdbx_strand_id
1 'polypeptide(L)'
;MGTELLQTSYQNGGWSEPFKQQEDEAATYYAILFSQLLLDKEFDKAYGMLSDKCKTDWTRESLEADFATMIENMGGEGSVEPDPISFQRDPEMFCYVPIGADGISEAVTVTMTCDPAMARKPAEMEAIKTASQTIPIAGHNLGLFSIDSIAFGRP
;
A
#
# COMPACT_ATOMS: atom_id res chain seq x y z
N MET A 1 -16.22 15.05 -14.66
CA MET A 1 -16.61 13.67 -14.28
C MET A 1 -16.16 13.51 -12.85
N GLY A 2 -17.05 13.16 -11.93
CA GLY A 2 -16.67 12.98 -10.53
C GLY A 2 -15.75 11.77 -10.40
N THR A 3 -14.65 11.93 -9.68
CA THR A 3 -13.72 10.84 -9.38
C THR A 3 -14.28 10.04 -8.22
N GLU A 4 -14.58 8.78 -8.52
CA GLU A 4 -15.26 7.86 -7.61
C GLU A 4 -14.20 7.12 -6.81
N LEU A 5 -14.31 7.20 -5.47
CA LEU A 5 -13.56 6.34 -4.58
C LEU A 5 -14.10 4.92 -4.73
N LEU A 6 -13.26 4.02 -5.23
CA LEU A 6 -13.54 2.59 -5.30
C LEU A 6 -13.19 1.97 -3.95
N GLN A 7 -14.17 1.37 -3.26
CA GLN A 7 -13.90 0.48 -2.13
C GLN A 7 -14.06 -0.96 -2.62
N THR A 8 -13.02 -1.76 -2.45
CA THR A 8 -12.97 -3.15 -2.91
C THR A 8 -12.36 -4.03 -1.83
N SER A 9 -12.70 -5.30 -1.86
CA SER A 9 -12.17 -6.31 -0.95
C SER A 9 -11.54 -7.41 -1.78
N TYR A 10 -10.38 -7.91 -1.39
CA TYR A 10 -9.87 -9.14 -2.01
C TYR A 10 -10.66 -10.32 -1.42
N GLN A 11 -11.24 -11.20 -2.23
CA GLN A 11 -12.02 -12.37 -1.78
C GLN A 11 -11.91 -13.51 -2.79
N ASN A 12 -11.80 -14.76 -2.33
CA ASN A 12 -11.79 -15.96 -3.19
C ASN A 12 -10.80 -15.92 -4.37
N GLY A 13 -9.70 -15.17 -4.24
CA GLY A 13 -8.70 -15.04 -5.30
C GLY A 13 -8.98 -13.92 -6.32
N GLY A 14 -9.82 -12.93 -6.01
CA GLY A 14 -10.02 -11.76 -6.85
C GLY A 14 -10.62 -10.56 -6.10
N TRP A 15 -10.67 -9.41 -6.76
CA TRP A 15 -11.29 -8.20 -6.22
C TRP A 15 -12.82 -8.28 -6.27
N SER A 16 -13.49 -7.90 -5.19
CA SER A 16 -14.96 -7.87 -5.10
C SER A 16 -15.56 -6.88 -6.09
N GLU A 17 -14.90 -5.73 -6.25
CA GLU A 17 -15.22 -4.73 -7.25
C GLU A 17 -14.09 -4.68 -8.28
N PRO A 18 -14.39 -4.82 -9.59
CA PRO A 18 -13.37 -4.87 -10.62
C PRO A 18 -12.77 -3.49 -10.87
N PHE A 19 -11.44 -3.47 -11.03
CA PHE A 19 -10.73 -2.30 -11.51
C PHE A 19 -11.06 -2.01 -12.99
N LYS A 20 -11.17 -0.73 -13.34
CA LYS A 20 -11.44 -0.30 -14.72
C LYS A 20 -10.22 -0.47 -15.62
N GLN A 21 -9.02 -0.38 -15.05
CA GLN A 21 -7.74 -0.49 -15.75
C GLN A 21 -6.79 -1.43 -15.01
N GLN A 22 -5.95 -2.17 -15.75
CA GLN A 22 -4.92 -3.02 -15.14
C GLN A 22 -3.92 -2.20 -14.33
N GLU A 23 -3.66 -0.94 -14.71
CA GLU A 23 -2.79 -0.07 -13.93
C GLU A 23 -3.40 0.31 -12.56
N ASP A 24 -4.73 0.39 -12.43
CA ASP A 24 -5.39 0.64 -11.13
C ASP A 24 -5.13 -0.52 -10.16
N GLU A 25 -5.32 -1.73 -10.68
CA GLU A 25 -5.11 -2.96 -9.94
C GLU A 25 -3.63 -3.09 -9.55
N ALA A 26 -2.71 -2.85 -10.49
CA ALA A 26 -1.27 -2.91 -10.23
C ALA A 26 -0.83 -1.85 -9.20
N ALA A 27 -1.39 -0.63 -9.24
CA ALA A 27 -1.13 0.39 -8.24
C ALA A 27 -1.63 -0.05 -6.85
N THR A 28 -2.81 -0.68 -6.78
CA THR A 28 -3.34 -1.22 -5.54
C THR A 28 -2.41 -2.29 -4.97
N TYR A 29 -1.94 -3.25 -5.78
CA TYR A 29 -0.95 -4.23 -5.34
C TYR A 29 0.39 -3.60 -4.92
N TYR A 30 0.83 -2.54 -5.60
CA TYR A 30 2.04 -1.80 -5.22
C TYR A 30 1.91 -1.19 -3.82
N ALA A 31 0.75 -0.62 -3.49
CA ALA A 31 0.46 -0.07 -2.16
C ALA A 31 0.40 -1.18 -1.09
N ILE A 32 -0.26 -2.30 -1.37
CA ILE A 32 -0.32 -3.46 -0.44
C ILE A 32 1.08 -4.01 -0.16
N LEU A 33 1.92 -4.14 -1.20
CA LEU A 33 3.29 -4.59 -1.06
C LEU A 33 4.13 -3.62 -0.21
N PHE A 34 3.98 -2.32 -0.41
CA PHE A 34 4.63 -1.32 0.44
C PHE A 34 4.24 -1.50 1.91
N SER A 35 2.94 -1.60 2.20
CA SER A 35 2.44 -1.81 3.56
C SER A 35 2.96 -3.12 4.18
N GLN A 36 3.03 -4.20 3.40
CA GLN A 36 3.57 -5.46 3.89
C GLN A 36 5.07 -5.36 4.22
N LEU A 37 5.87 -4.68 3.38
CA LEU A 37 7.30 -4.50 3.66
C LEU A 37 7.53 -3.73 4.96
N LEU A 38 6.66 -2.76 5.29
CA LEU A 38 6.70 -2.06 6.57
C LEU A 38 6.41 -3.01 7.75
N LEU A 39 5.37 -3.85 7.63
CA LEU A 39 5.03 -4.87 8.64
C LEU A 39 6.16 -5.89 8.85
N ASP A 40 6.81 -6.31 7.77
CA ASP A 40 7.96 -7.23 7.80
C ASP A 40 9.25 -6.56 8.29
N LYS A 41 9.19 -5.26 8.64
CA LYS A 41 10.32 -4.43 9.06
C LYS A 41 11.42 -4.33 7.99
N GLU A 42 11.06 -4.53 6.74
CA GLU A 42 11.95 -4.38 5.57
C GLU A 42 11.99 -2.93 5.08
N PHE A 43 12.25 -1.99 6.00
CA PHE A 43 12.16 -0.54 5.74
C PHE A 43 13.07 -0.06 4.61
N ASP A 44 14.22 -0.68 4.38
CA ASP A 44 15.10 -0.28 3.26
C ASP A 44 14.46 -0.59 1.90
N LYS A 45 13.71 -1.69 1.81
CA LYS A 45 12.95 -2.06 0.60
C LYS A 45 11.74 -1.14 0.41
N ALA A 46 10.98 -0.90 1.48
CA ALA A 46 9.86 0.03 1.47
C ALA A 46 10.31 1.46 1.10
N TYR A 47 11.41 1.93 1.70
CA TYR A 47 12.01 3.24 1.39
C TYR A 47 12.51 3.32 -0.06
N GLY A 48 12.97 2.19 -0.63
CA GLY A 48 13.33 2.06 -2.04
C GLY A 48 12.17 2.34 -3.00
N MET A 49 10.92 2.14 -2.58
CA MET A 49 9.70 2.37 -3.37
C MET A 49 9.27 3.83 -3.46
N LEU A 50 9.86 4.71 -2.63
CA LEU A 50 9.53 6.14 -2.58
C LEU A 50 10.17 6.89 -3.75
N SER A 51 9.43 7.86 -4.28
CA SER A 51 9.94 8.81 -5.25
C SER A 51 10.95 9.77 -4.58
N ASP A 52 11.75 10.44 -5.39
CA ASP A 52 12.72 11.41 -4.86
C ASP A 52 12.03 12.59 -4.18
N LYS A 53 10.82 12.94 -4.64
CA LYS A 53 9.94 13.92 -3.97
C LYS A 53 9.55 13.42 -2.58
N CYS A 54 9.03 12.20 -2.46
CA CYS A 54 8.61 11.69 -1.15
C CYS A 54 9.79 11.60 -0.16
N LYS A 55 11.00 11.30 -0.66
CA LYS A 55 12.23 11.27 0.14
C LYS A 55 12.71 12.63 0.65
N THR A 56 12.17 13.76 0.15
CA THR A 56 12.44 15.07 0.78
C THR A 56 11.71 15.22 2.11
N ASP A 57 10.56 14.56 2.23
CA ASP A 57 9.68 14.63 3.40
C ASP A 57 9.93 13.48 4.37
N TRP A 58 10.42 12.35 3.85
CA TRP A 58 10.69 11.13 4.60
C TRP A 58 12.16 10.73 4.55
N THR A 59 12.75 10.60 5.74
CA THR A 59 13.98 9.82 5.92
C THR A 59 13.61 8.35 6.14
N ARG A 60 14.57 7.45 5.95
CA ARG A 60 14.37 6.03 6.25
C ARG A 60 14.03 5.85 7.73
N GLU A 61 14.71 6.59 8.60
CA GLU A 61 14.52 6.53 10.05
C GLU A 61 13.15 7.10 10.48
N SER A 62 12.70 8.20 9.89
CA SER A 62 11.37 8.75 10.20
C SER A 62 10.25 7.84 9.70
N LEU A 63 10.43 7.18 8.55
CA LEU A 63 9.49 6.18 8.04
C LEU A 63 9.29 5.03 9.03
N GLU A 64 10.39 4.50 9.57
CA GLU A 64 10.37 3.46 10.59
C GLU A 64 9.72 3.95 11.89
N ALA A 65 10.09 5.14 12.37
CA ALA A 65 9.60 5.68 13.64
C ALA A 65 8.09 5.96 13.62
N ASP A 66 7.58 6.57 12.55
CA ASP A 66 6.15 6.89 12.45
C ASP A 66 5.32 5.62 12.24
N PHE A 67 5.81 4.67 11.44
CA PHE A 67 5.16 3.38 11.30
C PHE A 67 5.13 2.61 12.63
N ALA A 68 6.24 2.59 13.38
CA ALA A 68 6.29 1.97 14.70
C ALA A 68 5.27 2.61 15.65
N THR A 69 5.13 3.95 15.63
CA THR A 69 4.12 4.67 16.41
C THR A 69 2.70 4.22 16.05
N MET A 70 2.40 4.03 14.76
CA MET A 70 1.10 3.51 14.31
C MET A 70 0.84 2.10 14.85
N ILE A 71 1.83 1.20 14.75
CA ILE A 71 1.75 -0.17 15.26
C ILE A 71 1.57 -0.20 16.79
N GLU A 72 2.29 0.64 17.53
CA GLU A 72 2.11 0.79 18.98
C GLU A 72 0.69 1.25 19.34
N ASN A 73 0.11 2.19 18.59
CA ASN A 73 -1.26 2.65 18.80
C ASN A 73 -2.32 1.57 18.54
N MET A 74 -1.99 0.55 17.73
CA MET A 74 -2.84 -0.64 17.55
C MET A 74 -2.70 -1.67 18.67
N GLY A 75 -1.77 -1.47 19.60
CA GLY A 75 -1.50 -2.43 20.67
C GLY A 75 -0.48 -3.52 20.29
N GLY A 76 0.20 -3.42 19.15
CA GLY A 76 1.23 -4.37 18.75
C GLY A 76 1.21 -4.73 17.26
N GLU A 77 1.68 -5.93 16.94
CA GLU A 77 1.82 -6.43 15.56
C GLU A 77 0.49 -6.40 14.80
N GLY A 78 0.53 -6.03 13.51
CA GLY A 78 -0.64 -6.00 12.64
C GLY A 78 -0.49 -6.84 11.38
N SER A 79 -1.58 -6.95 10.64
CA SER A 79 -1.59 -7.58 9.32
C SER A 79 -2.34 -6.71 8.32
N VAL A 80 -2.02 -6.83 7.03
CA VAL A 80 -2.83 -6.20 5.98
C VAL A 80 -4.25 -6.75 6.06
N GLU A 81 -5.23 -5.86 6.17
CA GLU A 81 -6.64 -6.22 6.06
C GLU A 81 -7.07 -6.10 4.61
N PRO A 82 -7.52 -7.20 3.99
CA PRO A 82 -7.93 -7.19 2.59
C PRO A 82 -9.31 -6.55 2.36
N ASP A 83 -9.97 -6.09 3.43
CA ASP A 83 -11.35 -5.61 3.41
C ASP A 83 -11.56 -4.47 4.43
N PRO A 84 -11.95 -3.25 4.02
CA PRO A 84 -12.00 -2.73 2.66
C PRO A 84 -10.69 -2.01 2.26
N ILE A 85 -10.19 -2.26 1.05
CA ILE A 85 -9.14 -1.45 0.42
C ILE A 85 -9.81 -0.34 -0.40
N SER A 86 -9.37 0.91 -0.23
CA SER A 86 -9.93 2.05 -0.98
C SER A 86 -8.93 2.59 -1.99
N PHE A 87 -9.40 2.81 -3.21
CA PHE A 87 -8.62 3.30 -4.34
C PHE A 87 -9.32 4.49 -5.00
N GLN A 88 -8.57 5.53 -5.35
CA GLN A 88 -9.07 6.61 -6.19
C GLN A 88 -8.02 6.99 -7.22
N ARG A 89 -8.45 7.10 -8.48
CA ARG A 89 -7.66 7.71 -9.54
C ARG A 89 -8.09 9.17 -9.69
N ASP A 90 -7.14 10.11 -9.61
CA ASP A 90 -7.18 11.54 -10.02
C ASP A 90 -6.97 12.54 -8.86
N PRO A 91 -6.01 13.49 -8.98
CA PRO A 91 -4.99 13.64 -10.04
C PRO A 91 -3.85 12.63 -9.97
N GLU A 92 -3.72 11.95 -8.83
CA GLU A 92 -2.72 10.92 -8.54
C GLU A 92 -3.45 9.62 -8.17
N MET A 93 -2.75 8.48 -8.15
CA MET A 93 -3.32 7.22 -7.69
C MET A 93 -3.26 7.17 -6.16
N PHE A 94 -4.40 7.35 -5.52
CA PHE A 94 -4.57 7.24 -4.07
C PHE A 94 -4.92 5.81 -3.68
N CYS A 95 -4.26 5.28 -2.65
CA CYS A 95 -4.56 3.99 -2.05
C CYS A 95 -4.59 4.08 -0.54
N TYR A 96 -5.63 3.53 0.07
CA TYR A 96 -5.78 3.31 1.50
C TYR A 96 -5.74 1.82 1.76
N VAL A 97 -4.70 1.36 2.46
CA VAL A 97 -4.49 -0.05 2.83
C VAL A 97 -4.68 -0.19 4.34
N PRO A 98 -5.78 -0.79 4.81
CA PRO A 98 -5.99 -0.97 6.23
C PRO A 98 -5.03 -2.01 6.80
N ILE A 99 -4.56 -1.74 8.00
CA ILE A 99 -3.77 -2.63 8.83
C ILE A 99 -4.59 -2.92 10.10
N GLY A 100 -4.72 -4.19 10.46
CA GLY A 100 -5.53 -4.64 11.58
C GLY A 100 -4.71 -5.40 12.62
N ALA A 101 -5.05 -5.19 13.90
CA ALA A 101 -4.57 -5.96 15.04
C ALA A 101 -5.60 -5.92 16.17
N ASP A 102 -5.93 -7.06 16.77
CA ASP A 102 -6.73 -7.16 18.01
C ASP A 102 -8.02 -6.29 18.05
N GLY A 103 -8.72 -6.19 16.91
CA GLY A 103 -9.97 -5.41 16.79
C GLY A 103 -9.78 -3.90 16.63
N ILE A 104 -8.54 -3.44 16.51
CA ILE A 104 -8.16 -2.09 16.13
C ILE A 104 -7.68 -2.11 14.67
N SER A 105 -8.04 -1.07 13.91
CA SER A 105 -7.51 -0.86 12.57
C SER A 105 -6.92 0.53 12.45
N GLU A 106 -5.73 0.58 11.87
CA GLU A 106 -5.07 1.78 11.34
C GLU A 106 -4.89 1.59 9.84
N ALA A 107 -4.18 2.50 9.17
CA ALA A 107 -3.91 2.33 7.75
C ALA A 107 -2.60 2.96 7.31
N VAL A 108 -2.10 2.41 6.20
CA VAL A 108 -1.08 3.04 5.38
C VAL A 108 -1.79 3.65 4.18
N THR A 109 -1.69 4.96 4.07
CA THR A 109 -2.23 5.72 2.94
C THR A 109 -1.07 6.17 2.06
N VAL A 110 -1.18 5.95 0.75
CA VAL A 110 -0.18 6.40 -0.22
C VAL A 110 -0.83 7.14 -1.38
N THR A 111 -0.09 8.11 -1.92
CA THR A 111 -0.31 8.61 -3.28
C THR A 111 0.83 8.18 -4.17
N MET A 112 0.53 7.85 -5.43
CA MET A 112 1.51 7.33 -6.36
C MET A 112 1.36 7.98 -7.73
N THR A 113 2.49 8.12 -8.40
CA THR A 113 2.56 8.42 -9.84
C THR A 113 2.87 7.15 -10.62
N CYS A 114 2.22 7.01 -11.78
CA CYS A 114 2.53 5.99 -12.78
C CYS A 114 3.35 6.63 -13.90
N ASP A 115 4.67 6.59 -13.77
CA ASP A 115 5.61 7.06 -14.79
C ASP A 115 6.82 6.11 -14.85
N PRO A 116 7.04 5.41 -15.98
CA PRO A 116 8.20 4.55 -16.17
C PRO A 116 9.55 5.23 -15.89
N ALA A 117 9.66 6.54 -16.11
CA ALA A 117 10.90 7.29 -15.89
C ALA A 117 11.20 7.53 -14.39
N MET A 118 10.16 7.51 -13.55
CA MET A 118 10.27 7.72 -12.10
C MET A 118 10.07 6.42 -11.31
N ALA A 119 9.69 5.35 -11.98
CA ALA A 119 9.34 4.08 -11.38
C ALA A 119 10.44 3.54 -10.46
N ARG A 120 10.00 2.96 -9.35
CA ARG A 120 10.84 2.26 -8.39
C ARG A 120 10.47 0.79 -8.44
N LYS A 121 11.46 -0.06 -8.72
CA LYS A 121 11.24 -1.52 -8.70
C LYS A 121 11.04 -1.93 -7.24
N PRO A 122 9.86 -2.48 -6.88
CA PRO A 122 9.67 -2.96 -5.52
C PRO A 122 10.38 -4.31 -5.35
N ALA A 123 10.46 -4.77 -4.11
CA ALA A 123 10.96 -6.11 -3.83
C ALA A 123 10.05 -7.18 -4.47
N GLU A 124 10.64 -8.28 -4.92
CA GLU A 124 9.86 -9.40 -5.44
C GLU A 124 9.21 -10.15 -4.27
N MET A 125 7.89 -10.27 -4.32
CA MET A 125 7.09 -11.01 -3.37
C MET A 125 6.02 -11.76 -4.15
N GLU A 126 5.85 -13.05 -3.86
CA GLU A 126 4.89 -13.90 -4.56
C GLU A 126 3.46 -13.65 -4.09
N ALA A 127 3.27 -13.51 -2.78
CA ALA A 127 1.97 -13.31 -2.16
C ALA A 127 2.09 -12.76 -0.73
N ILE A 128 1.01 -12.14 -0.26
CA ILE A 128 0.83 -11.60 1.08
C ILE A 128 -0.18 -12.46 1.84
N LYS A 129 0.18 -12.89 3.04
CA LYS A 129 -0.70 -13.65 3.93
C LYS A 129 -1.37 -12.70 4.91
N THR A 130 -2.69 -12.55 4.78
CA THR A 130 -3.52 -11.82 5.74
C THR A 130 -4.08 -12.78 6.78
N ALA A 131 -4.78 -12.26 7.79
CA ALA A 131 -5.46 -13.09 8.78
C ALA A 131 -6.49 -14.05 8.18
N SER A 132 -7.12 -13.66 7.06
CA SER A 132 -8.27 -14.37 6.48
C SER A 132 -7.96 -15.07 5.15
N GLN A 133 -6.90 -14.68 4.43
CA GLN A 133 -6.63 -15.17 3.08
C GLN A 133 -5.23 -14.83 2.56
N THR A 134 -4.98 -15.12 1.28
CA THR A 134 -3.72 -14.83 0.60
C THR A 134 -3.97 -13.95 -0.63
N ILE A 135 -3.25 -12.84 -0.73
CA ILE A 135 -3.27 -11.91 -1.86
C ILE A 135 -2.04 -12.20 -2.74
N PRO A 136 -2.19 -12.69 -3.99
CA PRO A 136 -1.08 -12.88 -4.91
C PRO A 136 -0.54 -11.52 -5.35
N ILE A 137 0.78 -11.40 -5.43
CA ILE A 137 1.49 -10.19 -5.87
C ILE A 137 2.32 -10.47 -7.13
N ALA A 138 2.77 -11.71 -7.33
CA ALA A 138 3.49 -12.10 -8.53
C ALA A 138 2.64 -11.93 -9.80
N GLY A 139 3.31 -11.55 -10.89
CA GLY A 139 2.69 -11.43 -12.22
C GLY A 139 2.08 -10.05 -12.52
N HIS A 140 2.02 -9.15 -11.54
CA HIS A 140 1.59 -7.76 -11.75
C HIS A 140 2.76 -6.88 -12.18
N ASN A 141 2.52 -5.96 -13.11
CA ASN A 141 3.54 -5.02 -13.58
C ASN A 141 3.72 -3.86 -12.58
N LEU A 142 4.42 -4.15 -11.50
CA LEU A 142 4.65 -3.20 -10.41
C LEU A 142 5.79 -2.20 -10.69
N GLY A 143 6.57 -2.42 -11.75
CA GLY A 143 7.74 -1.60 -12.10
C GLY A 143 7.43 -0.28 -12.80
N LEU A 144 6.23 0.27 -12.62
CA LEU A 144 5.76 1.51 -13.24
C LEU A 144 5.47 2.63 -12.23
N PHE A 145 5.53 2.34 -10.94
CA PHE A 145 5.04 3.23 -9.89
C PHE A 145 6.16 3.76 -8.99
N SER A 146 5.91 4.90 -8.38
CA SER A 146 6.66 5.42 -7.24
C SER A 146 5.70 6.07 -6.25
N ILE A 147 5.95 5.93 -4.96
CA ILE A 147 5.13 6.58 -3.91
C ILE A 147 5.59 8.03 -3.74
N ASP A 148 4.64 8.96 -3.87
CA ASP A 148 4.89 10.41 -3.80
C ASP A 148 4.52 11.01 -2.45
N SER A 149 3.61 10.39 -1.72
CA SER A 149 3.31 10.73 -0.32
C SER A 149 2.84 9.52 0.47
N ILE A 150 3.04 9.58 1.78
CA ILE A 150 2.65 8.56 2.75
C ILE A 150 1.96 9.26 3.92
N ALA A 151 0.93 8.62 4.46
CA ALA A 151 0.37 8.95 5.76
C ALA A 151 0.05 7.66 6.53
N PHE A 152 0.24 7.70 7.85
CA PHE A 152 -0.03 6.58 8.76
C PHE A 152 -1.16 6.91 9.70
N GLY A 153 -1.97 5.90 9.98
CA GLY A 153 -3.02 5.94 11.00
C GLY A 153 -4.43 6.03 10.42
N ARG A 154 -5.40 6.24 11.31
CA ARG A 154 -6.82 6.45 10.95
C ARG A 154 -6.99 7.76 10.15
N PRO A 155 -7.94 7.80 9.20
CA PRO A 155 -8.34 9.04 8.55
C PRO A 155 -8.99 10.03 9.54
#